data_AF-A0A838CZJ4-F1
#
_entry.id   AF-A0A838CZJ4-F1
#
_cell.length_a   1.000
_cell.length_b   1.000
_cell.length_c   1.000
_cell.angle_alpha   90.00
_cell.angle_beta   90.00
_cell.angle_gamma   90.00
#
_symmetry.space_group_name_H-M   'P 1'
#
loop_
_entity.id
_entity.type
_entity.pdbx_description
1 polymer ?
#
loop_
_entity_poly.entity_id
_entity_poly.type
_entity_poly.pdbx_seq_one_letter_code
_entity_poly.pdbx_strand_id
1 'polypeptide(L)' 'DSGEGRWTIEEAMNRDVPTPVITAALYARFYSRGEGDFTHRLLAALRAQFGGHATKPAADG' A
#
# COMPACT_ATOMS: atom_id res chain seq x y z
N ASP A 1 -2.72 -10.92 -10.89
CA ASP A 1 -1.27 -10.85 -10.81
C ASP A 1 -0.76 -12.22 -11.22
N SER A 2 0.28 -12.38 -12.03
CA SER A 2 0.86 -13.71 -12.31
C SER A 2 1.53 -14.29 -11.06
N GLY A 3 1.85 -13.44 -10.08
CA GLY A 3 2.46 -13.82 -8.80
C GLY A 3 3.99 -13.76 -8.84
N GLU A 4 4.59 -13.60 -10.01
CA GLU A 4 6.04 -13.59 -10.22
C GLU A 4 6.74 -12.50 -9.40
N GLY A 5 6.13 -11.30 -9.27
CA GLY A 5 6.67 -10.23 -8.44
C GLY A 5 6.64 -10.56 -6.94
N ARG A 6 5.61 -11.26 -6.47
CA ARG A 6 5.52 -11.71 -5.07
C ARG A 6 6.54 -12.82 -4.78
N TRP A 7 6.59 -13.82 -5.67
CA TRP A 7 7.57 -14.89 -5.60
C TRP A 7 9.01 -14.35 -5.59
N THR A 8 9.30 -13.34 -6.41
CA THR A 8 10.63 -12.72 -6.47
C THR A 8 11.04 -12.08 -5.14
N ILE A 9 10.11 -11.40 -4.46
CA ILE A 9 10.38 -10.78 -3.16
C ILE A 9 10.54 -11.85 -2.07
N GLU A 10 9.70 -12.88 -2.07
CA GLU A 10 9.81 -14.02 -1.15
C GLU A 10 11.16 -14.72 -1.29
N GLU A 11 11.59 -15.01 -2.52
CA GLU A 11 12.89 -15.65 -2.77
C GLU A 11 14.07 -14.73 -2.42
N ALA A 12 13.93 -13.43 -2.64
CA ALA A 12 14.95 -12.45 -2.23
C ALA A 12 15.10 -12.40 -0.70
N MET A 13 14.00 -12.47 0.07
CA MET A 13 14.04 -12.58 1.53
C MET A 13 14.72 -13.86 2.00
N ASN A 14 14.42 -15.01 1.37
CA ASN A 14 15.04 -16.30 1.71
C ASN A 14 16.57 -16.30 1.50
N ARG A 15 17.09 -15.40 0.66
CA ARG A 15 18.50 -15.30 0.30
C ARG A 15 19.20 -14.09 0.90
N ASP A 16 18.52 -13.34 1.76
CA ASP A 16 19.02 -12.07 2.32
C ASP A 16 19.47 -11.07 1.23
N VAL A 17 18.81 -11.08 0.07
CA VAL A 17 19.10 -10.16 -1.04
C VAL A 17 18.16 -8.97 -1.00
N PRO A 18 18.66 -7.73 -0.87
CA PRO A 18 17.80 -6.54 -0.85
C PRO A 18 17.23 -6.25 -2.24
N THR A 19 15.90 -6.13 -2.33
CA THR A 19 15.16 -5.84 -3.59
C THR A 19 14.24 -4.60 -3.47
N PRO A 20 14.72 -3.45 -2.99
CA PRO A 20 13.86 -2.31 -2.62
C PRO A 20 13.00 -1.77 -3.76
N VAL A 21 13.53 -1.71 -4.99
CA VAL A 21 12.80 -1.19 -6.16
C VAL A 21 11.68 -2.14 -6.59
N ILE A 22 11.94 -3.46 -6.59
CA ILE A 22 10.94 -4.48 -6.96
C ILE A 22 9.83 -4.50 -5.91
N THR A 23 10.18 -4.43 -4.64
CA THR A 23 9.23 -4.34 -3.52
C THR A 23 8.34 -3.10 -3.63
N ALA A 24 8.93 -1.92 -3.88
CA ALA A 24 8.17 -0.70 -4.07
C ALA A 24 7.24 -0.78 -5.29
N ALA A 25 7.71 -1.34 -6.42
CA ALA A 25 6.91 -1.51 -7.63
C ALA A 25 5.71 -2.43 -7.41
N LEU A 26 5.87 -3.54 -6.67
CA LEU A 26 4.77 -4.45 -6.36
C LEU A 26 3.71 -3.76 -5.49
N TYR A 27 4.12 -3.05 -4.43
CA TYR A 27 3.17 -2.32 -3.58
C TYR A 27 2.45 -1.20 -4.34
N ALA A 28 3.15 -0.43 -5.18
CA ALA A 28 2.53 0.60 -6.02
C ALA A 28 1.40 0.03 -6.89
N ARG A 29 1.58 -1.20 -7.41
CA ARG A 29 0.56 -1.89 -8.19
C ARG A 29 -0.65 -2.32 -7.36
N PHE A 30 -0.47 -2.75 -6.11
CA PHE A 30 -1.60 -3.04 -5.20
C PHE A 30 -2.38 -1.78 -4.87
N TYR A 31 -1.69 -0.68 -4.58
CA TYR A 31 -2.33 0.62 -4.33
C TYR A 31 -3.12 1.11 -5.55
N SER A 32 -2.57 0.97 -6.75
CA SER A 32 -3.28 1.32 -7.99
C SER A 32 -4.57 0.51 -8.22
N ARG A 33 -4.74 -0.63 -7.55
CA ARG A 33 -5.93 -1.49 -7.66
C ARG A 33 -6.93 -1.29 -6.52
N GLY A 34 -6.69 -0.31 -5.64
CA GLY A 34 -7.54 -0.04 -4.48
C GLY A 34 -7.27 -0.93 -3.26
N GLU A 35 -6.25 -1.80 -3.31
CA GLU A 35 -5.95 -2.70 -2.17
C GLU A 35 -5.39 -1.95 -0.95
N GLY A 36 -5.08 -0.66 -1.06
CA GLY A 36 -4.71 0.20 0.06
C GLY A 36 -5.81 1.13 0.57
N ASP A 37 -7.03 1.07 0.04
CA ASP A 37 -8.07 2.08 0.31
C ASP A 37 -8.48 2.14 1.78
N PHE A 38 -8.53 0.99 2.46
CA PHE A 38 -8.78 0.95 3.89
C PHE A 38 -7.68 1.69 4.67
N THR A 39 -6.42 1.36 4.39
CA THR A 39 -5.24 1.98 5.03
C THR A 39 -5.21 3.49 4.75
N HIS A 40 -5.52 3.91 3.53
CA HIS A 40 -5.59 5.33 3.17
C HIS A 40 -6.71 6.07 3.92
N ARG A 41 -7.90 5.46 4.06
CA ARG A 41 -9.01 6.06 4.84
C ARG A 41 -8.68 6.14 6.32
N LEU A 42 -8.07 5.10 6.89
CA LEU A 42 -7.60 5.11 8.27
C LEU A 42 -6.57 6.22 8.50
N LEU A 43 -5.58 6.34 7.61
CA LEU A 43 -4.58 7.40 7.69
C LEU A 43 -5.22 8.80 7.59
N ALA A 44 -6.20 8.99 6.70
CA ALA A 44 -6.94 10.24 6.60
C ALA A 44 -7.69 10.58 7.89
N ALA A 45 -8.34 9.59 8.52
CA ALA A 45 -9.03 9.78 9.80
C ALA A 45 -8.05 10.18 10.92
N LEU A 46 -6.88 9.56 11.00
CA LEU A 46 -5.84 9.92 11.98
C LEU A 46 -5.33 11.35 11.75
N ARG A 47 -5.09 11.74 10.49
CA ARG A 47 -4.69 13.11 10.13
C ARG A 47 -5.75 14.15 10.51
N ALA A 48 -7.03 13.82 10.40
CA ALA A 48 -8.12 14.67 10.88
C ALA A 48 -8.13 14.76 12.40
N GLN A 49 -8.14 13.62 13.09
CA GLN A 49 -8.29 13.54 14.54
C GLN A 49 -7.16 14.25 15.30
N PHE A 50 -5.91 14.07 14.86
CA PHE A 50 -4.74 14.57 15.59
C PHE A 50 -4.13 15.82 14.95
N GLY A 51 -4.29 16.01 13.64
CA GLY A 51 -3.70 17.12 12.91
C GLY A 51 -4.68 18.21 12.48
N GLY A 52 -5.99 18.03 12.72
CA GLY A 52 -7.00 18.98 12.27
C GLY A 52 -7.13 19.09 10.74
N HIS A 53 -6.59 18.12 9.98
CA HIS A 53 -6.69 18.13 8.53
C HIS A 53 -8.13 17.90 8.08
N ALA A 54 -8.63 18.76 7.18
CA ALA A 54 -9.92 18.56 6.55
C ALA A 54 -9.93 17.26 5.73
N THR A 55 -10.97 16.45 5.91
CA THR A 55 -11.20 15.22 5.14
C THR A 55 -12.47 15.34 4.32
N LYS A 56 -12.51 14.66 3.17
CA LYS A 56 -13.78 14.49 2.45
C LYS A 56 -14.66 13.51 3.23
N PRO A 57 -15.98 13.75 3.30
CA PRO A 57 -16.93 12.71 3.72
C PRO A 57 -16.73 11.46 2.86
N ALA A 58 -17.01 10.29 3.41
CA ALA A 58 -17.12 9.10 2.59
C ALA A 58 -18.15 9.39 1.48
N ALA A 59 -17.81 9.09 0.23
CA ALA A 59 -18.81 9.18 -0.83
C ALA A 59 -19.93 8.20 -0.48
N ASP A 60 -21.13 8.72 -0.29
CA ASP A 60 -22.32 7.89 -0.15
C ASP A 60 -22.44 7.05 -1.44
N GLY A 61 -22.58 5.74 -1.27
CA GLY A 61 -22.78 4.80 -2.37
C GLY A 61 -24.16 4.93 -2.98
#